data_AF-A0A970S2Z8-F1
#
_entry.id   AF-A0A970S2Z8-F1
#
_cell.length_a   1.000
_cell.length_b   1.000
_cell.length_c   1.000
_cell.angle_alpha   90.00
_cell.angle_beta   90.00
_cell.angle_gamma   90.00
#
_symmetry.space_group_name_H-M   'P 1'
#
loop_
_entity.id
_entity.type
_entity.pdbx_description
1 polymer ?
#
loop_
_entity_poly.entity_id
_entity_poly.type
_entity_poly.pdbx_seq_one_letter_code
_entity_poly.pdbx_strand_id
1 'polypeptide(L)'
;MRRAGYQFPEQAKASPLSEALQELLAHAGGIYLSLILLISFLHIDLAEEWRIMGINMEPVAFSSLALASLQPFFLRIYRMLKGS
;
A
#
# COMPACT_ATOMS: atom_id res chain seq x y z
N MET A 1 34.23 -13.87 18.36
CA MET A 1 32.88 -14.31 17.94
C MET A 1 32.38 -13.38 16.84
N ARG A 2 32.31 -13.82 15.58
CA ARG A 2 31.76 -13.02 14.46
C ARG A 2 30.23 -13.15 14.48
N ARG A 3 29.51 -12.03 14.64
CA ARG A 3 28.05 -11.99 14.38
C ARG A 3 27.86 -12.26 12.90
N ALA A 4 27.19 -13.36 12.55
CA ALA A 4 26.75 -13.59 11.18
C ALA A 4 25.77 -12.46 10.83
N GLY A 5 26.25 -11.49 10.06
CA GLY A 5 25.40 -10.45 9.49
C GLY A 5 24.41 -11.14 8.56
N TYR A 6 23.12 -10.89 8.78
CA TYR A 6 22.07 -11.34 7.88
C TYR A 6 22.36 -10.76 6.50
N GLN A 7 22.91 -11.56 5.59
CA GLN A 7 23.10 -11.16 4.20
C GLN A 7 21.71 -11.10 3.58
N PHE A 8 21.23 -9.89 3.31
CA PHE A 8 20.08 -9.72 2.42
C PHE A 8 20.42 -10.43 1.11
N PRO A 9 19.62 -11.41 0.67
CA PRO A 9 19.88 -12.06 -0.61
C PRO A 9 19.86 -10.99 -1.71
N GLU A 10 20.97 -10.83 -2.43
CA GLU A 10 21.12 -9.83 -3.52
C GLU A 10 20.07 -10.01 -4.63
N GLN A 11 19.45 -11.19 -4.68
CA GLN A 11 18.31 -11.50 -5.53
C GLN A 11 17.21 -12.10 -4.65
N ALA A 12 16.23 -11.28 -4.27
CA ALA A 12 14.98 -11.81 -3.74
C ALA A 12 14.43 -12.80 -4.79
N LYS A 13 14.29 -14.08 -4.43
CA LYS A 13 13.69 -15.06 -5.33
C LYS A 13 12.30 -14.57 -5.70
N ALA A 14 12.09 -14.28 -6.99
CA ALA A 14 10.79 -13.96 -7.55
C ALA A 14 9.83 -15.13 -7.30
N SER A 15 9.06 -15.00 -6.23
CA SER A 15 7.93 -15.88 -5.95
C SER A 15 6.66 -15.13 -6.33
N PRO A 16 5.59 -15.85 -6.74
CA PRO A 16 4.32 -15.22 -7.06
C PRO A 16 3.81 -14.29 -5.95
N LEU A 17 4.08 -14.62 -4.68
CA LEU A 17 3.75 -13.78 -3.53
C LEU A 17 4.59 -12.49 -3.50
N SER A 18 5.89 -12.58 -3.75
CA SER A 18 6.78 -11.40 -3.77
C SER A 18 6.37 -10.42 -4.87
N GLU A 19 6.00 -10.93 -6.05
CA GLU A 19 5.51 -10.09 -7.16
C GLU A 19 4.18 -9.42 -6.82
N ALA A 20 3.21 -10.17 -6.29
CA ALA A 20 1.93 -9.61 -5.85
C ALA A 20 2.09 -8.53 -4.76
N LEU A 21 3.03 -8.72 -3.83
CA LEU A 21 3.36 -7.70 -2.82
C LEU A 21 4.00 -6.47 -3.43
N GLN A 22 4.93 -6.63 -4.38
CA GLN A 22 5.54 -5.49 -5.07
C GLN A 22 4.49 -4.68 -5.84
N GLU A 23 3.60 -5.35 -6.56
CA GLU A 23 2.49 -4.69 -7.25
C GLU A 23 1.58 -3.97 -6.27
N LEU A 24 1.13 -4.63 -5.20
CA LEU A 24 0.28 -4.00 -4.18
C LEU A 24 0.91 -2.73 -3.60
N LEU A 25 2.19 -2.80 -3.22
CA LEU A 25 2.92 -1.67 -2.66
C LEU A 25 3.14 -0.55 -3.68
N ALA A 26 3.40 -0.88 -4.94
CA ALA A 26 3.53 0.12 -6.01
C ALA A 26 2.22 0.90 -6.20
N HIS A 27 1.07 0.21 -6.22
CA HIS A 27 -0.24 0.85 -6.33
C HIS A 27 -0.57 1.66 -5.06
N ALA A 28 -0.36 1.09 -3.88
CA ALA A 28 -0.61 1.77 -2.61
C ALA A 28 0.25 3.03 -2.44
N GLY A 29 1.53 2.96 -2.81
CA GLY A 29 2.45 4.10 -2.77
C GLY A 29 2.04 5.21 -3.72
N GLY A 30 1.61 4.88 -4.94
CA GLY A 30 1.08 5.85 -5.90
C GLY A 30 -0.18 6.56 -5.39
N ILE A 31 -1.13 5.81 -4.81
CA ILE A 31 -2.34 6.38 -4.19
C ILE A 31 -1.97 7.28 -3.02
N TYR A 32 -1.10 6.82 -2.13
CA TYR A 32 -0.65 7.56 -0.96
C TYR A 32 -0.03 8.91 -1.34
N LEU A 33 0.95 8.91 -2.24
CA LEU A 33 1.60 10.14 -2.69
C LEU A 33 0.60 11.09 -3.36
N SER A 34 -0.31 10.57 -4.18
CA SER A 34 -1.35 11.37 -4.83
C SER A 34 -2.29 12.02 -3.80
N LEU A 35 -2.71 11.27 -2.78
CA LEU A 35 -3.56 11.79 -1.72
C LEU A 35 -2.84 12.81 -0.84
N ILE A 36 -1.59 12.54 -0.44
CA ILE A 36 -0.78 13.49 0.31
C ILE A 36 -0.59 14.80 -0.46
N LEU A 37 -0.31 14.73 -1.76
CA LEU A 37 -0.22 15.91 -2.62
C LEU A 37 -1.55 16.67 -2.66
N LEU A 38 -2.68 15.97 -2.80
CA LEU A 38 -4.00 16.59 -2.80
C LEU A 38 -4.33 17.27 -1.46
N ILE A 39 -4.08 16.58 -0.35
CA ILE A 39 -4.27 17.07 1.02
C ILE A 39 -3.43 18.32 1.25
N SER A 40 -2.15 18.26 0.85
CA SER A 40 -1.21 19.39 0.96
C SER A 40 -1.66 20.58 0.11
N PHE A 41 -2.10 20.32 -1.13
CA PHE A 41 -2.60 21.36 -2.04
C PHE A 41 -3.85 22.04 -1.48
N LEU A 42 -4.79 21.26 -0.96
CA LEU A 42 -6.04 21.77 -0.37
C LEU A 42 -5.85 22.33 1.05
N HIS A 43 -4.65 22.23 1.63
CA HIS A 43 -4.35 22.63 3.01
C HIS A 43 -5.32 21.99 4.02
N ILE A 44 -5.58 20.69 3.85
CA ILE A 44 -6.46 19.94 4.76
C ILE A 44 -5.63 19.49 5.97
N ASP A 45 -6.02 19.92 7.16
CA ASP A 45 -5.44 19.44 8.41
C ASP A 45 -6.01 18.06 8.77
N LEU A 46 -5.15 17.04 8.72
CA LEU A 46 -5.46 15.69 9.17
C LEU A 46 -4.63 15.36 10.41
N ALA A 47 -5.14 14.45 11.24
CA ALA A 47 -4.34 13.86 12.32
C ALA A 47 -3.17 13.06 11.72
N GLU A 48 -1.96 13.27 12.24
CA GLU A 48 -0.75 12.55 11.80
C GLU A 48 -0.89 11.04 11.99
N GLU A 49 -1.48 10.61 13.11
CA GLU A 49 -1.66 9.21 13.43
C GLU A 49 -3.01 8.97 14.12
N TRP A 50 -3.59 7.80 13.86
CA TRP A 50 -4.66 7.24 14.67
C TRP A 50 -4.09 6.15 15.56
N ARG A 51 -4.58 6.09 16.81
CA ARG A 51 -4.27 4.99 17.71
C ARG A 51 -5.41 3.98 17.70
N ILE A 52 -5.20 2.85 17.03
CA ILE A 52 -6.18 1.77 16.91
C ILE A 52 -5.59 0.52 17.56
N MET A 53 -6.27 -0.03 18.57
CA MET A 53 -5.83 -1.24 19.31
C MET A 53 -4.38 -1.17 19.83
N GLY A 54 -3.90 0.02 20.18
CA GLY A 54 -2.54 0.23 20.70
C GLY A 54 -1.45 0.37 19.62
N ILE A 55 -1.83 0.33 18.34
CA ILE A 55 -0.94 0.59 17.21
C ILE A 55 -1.21 2.01 16.70
N ASN A 56 -0.15 2.79 16.55
CA ASN A 56 -0.19 4.07 15.86
C ASN A 56 -0.11 3.83 14.36
N MET A 57 -1.03 4.43 13.60
CA MET A 57 -1.11 4.22 12.18
C MET A 57 -1.50 5.50 11.47
N GLU A 58 -0.79 5.82 10.40
CA GLU A 58 -1.12 6.97 9.57
C GLU A 58 -2.41 6.70 8.77
N PRO A 59 -3.43 7.56 8.89
CA PRO A 59 -4.74 7.36 8.25
C PRO A 59 -4.67 7.22 6.73
N VAL A 60 -3.83 8.04 6.11
CA VAL A 60 -3.70 8.13 4.65
C VAL A 60 -2.99 6.89 4.10
N ALA A 61 -1.94 6.43 4.78
CA ALA A 61 -1.25 5.19 4.44
C ALA A 61 -2.18 3.96 4.53
N PHE A 62 -2.94 3.85 5.63
CA PHE A 62 -3.92 2.77 5.80
C PHE A 62 -4.97 2.77 4.68
N SER A 63 -5.55 3.94 4.41
CA SER A 63 -6.57 4.11 3.37
C SER A 63 -6.02 3.75 1.98
N SER A 64 -4.79 4.15 1.69
CA SER A 64 -4.13 3.87 0.40
C SER A 64 -3.88 2.39 0.20
N LEU A 65 -3.43 1.70 1.25
CA LEU A 65 -3.23 0.25 1.22
C LEU A 65 -4.56 -0.51 1.08
N ALA A 66 -5.60 -0.08 1.80
CA ALA A 66 -6.94 -0.65 1.71
C ALA A 66 -7.51 -0.49 0.29
N LEU A 67 -7.41 0.71 -0.30
CA LEU A 67 -7.85 0.96 -1.67
C LEU A 67 -7.10 0.11 -2.69
N ALA A 68 -5.76 0.05 -2.60
CA ALA A 68 -4.95 -0.79 -3.49
C ALA A 68 -5.31 -2.27 -3.37
N SER A 69 -5.56 -2.76 -2.15
CA SER A 69 -5.99 -4.14 -1.90
C SER A 69 -7.38 -4.43 -2.47
N LEU A 70 -8.27 -3.43 -2.50
CA LEU A 70 -9.64 -3.57 -3.02
C LEU A 70 -9.75 -3.41 -4.55
N GLN A 71 -8.79 -2.74 -5.20
CA GLN A 71 -8.74 -2.58 -6.67
C GLN A 71 -9.05 -3.85 -7.48
N PRO A 72 -8.44 -5.02 -7.23
CA PRO A 72 -8.71 -6.22 -8.02
C PRO A 72 -10.19 -6.65 -7.98
N PHE A 73 -10.88 -6.41 -6.86
CA PHE A 73 -12.31 -6.71 -6.72
C PHE A 73 -13.17 -5.74 -7.51
N PHE A 74 -12.87 -4.43 -7.44
CA PHE A 74 -13.57 -3.42 -8.23
C PHE A 74 -13.42 -3.66 -9.73
N LEU A 75 -12.21 -3.99 -10.20
CA LEU A 75 -11.97 -4.31 -11.61
C LEU A 75 -12.70 -5.59 -12.05
N ARG A 76 -12.86 -6.57 -11.15
CA ARG A 76 -13.63 -7.79 -11.45
C ARG A 76 -15.12 -7.49 -11.55
N ILE A 77 -15.68 -6.71 -10.63
CA ILE A 77 -17.09 -6.30 -10.65
C ILE A 77 -17.37 -5.42 -11.87
N TYR A 78 -16.49 -4.45 -12.16
CA TYR A 78 -16.63 -3.57 -13.32
C TYR A 78 -16.65 -4.35 -14.63
N ARG A 79 -15.74 -5.33 -14.81
CA ARG A 79 -15.75 -6.22 -15.98
C ARG A 79 -17.03 -7.06 -16.07
N MET A 80 -17.54 -7.55 -14.94
CA MET A 80 -18.79 -8.30 -14.91
C MET A 80 -20.00 -7.43 -15.32
N LEU A 81 -20.04 -6.17 -14.89
CA LEU A 81 -21.13 -5.23 -15.22
C LEU A 81 -21.05 -4.69 -16.65
N LYS A 82 -19.84 -4.53 -17.20
CA LYS A 82 -19.65 -4.04 -18.57
C LYS A 82 -19.95 -5.09 -19.63
N GLY A 83 -20.16 -6.35 -19.24
CA GLY A 83 -20.37 -7.46 -20.16
C GLY A 83 -19.09 -7.84 -20.89
N SER A 84 -18.99 -9.11 -21.27
CA SER A 84 -17.90 -9.65 -22.08
C SER A 84 -17.65 -8.86 -23.36
#